data_AF-A0A1D9PCL8-F1
#
_entry.id   AF-A0A1D9PCL8-F1
#
_cell.length_a   1.000
_cell.length_b   1.000
_cell.length_c   1.000
_cell.angle_alpha   90.00
_cell.angle_beta   90.00
_cell.angle_gamma   90.00
#
_symmetry.space_group_name_H-M   'P 1'
#
loop_
_entity.id
_entity.type
_entity.pdbx_description
1 polymer ?
#
loop_
_entity_poly.entity_id
_entity_poly.type
_entity_poly.pdbx_seq_one_letter_code
_entity_poly.pdbx_strand_id
1 'polypeptide(L)'
;MKKAILILAIILSSCTEQNPFEKYLINKDDTFWVEKMMDSTANYKYYNRQSVFLSDYTIESLSSVDENKKGFRQVTPIEGGVKQKWNFNKNDSTLTTSYRTIFKIKKYSNDTIYMKMTTGKNEDFILIKHIQQ
;
A
#
# COMPACT_ATOMS: atom_id res chain seq x y z
N MET A 1 43.21 0.95 -29.55
CA MET A 1 42.24 1.73 -28.76
C MET A 1 40.82 1.55 -29.33
N LYS A 2 40.12 0.45 -29.05
CA LYS A 2 38.75 0.19 -29.58
C LYS A 2 37.87 -0.66 -28.64
N LYS A 3 38.18 -0.73 -27.34
CA LYS A 3 37.45 -1.61 -26.38
C LYS A 3 36.69 -0.84 -25.28
N ALA A 4 36.71 0.49 -25.29
CA ALA A 4 36.13 1.29 -24.21
C ALA A 4 34.66 1.72 -24.41
N ILE A 5 34.02 1.36 -25.53
CA ILE A 5 32.71 1.93 -25.91
C ILE A 5 31.51 1.00 -25.61
N LEU A 6 31.72 -0.24 -25.12
CA LEU A 6 30.60 -1.17 -24.92
C LEU A 6 29.95 -1.13 -23.53
N ILE A 7 30.60 -0.54 -22.52
CA ILE A 7 30.14 -0.63 -21.12
C ILE A 7 29.15 0.50 -20.77
N LEU A 8 29.06 1.54 -21.58
CA LEU A 8 28.20 2.71 -21.30
C LEU A 8 26.73 2.52 -21.72
N ALA A 9 26.39 1.48 -22.48
CA ALA A 9 25.03 1.27 -23.02
C ALA A 9 24.10 0.45 -22.11
N ILE A 10 24.60 -0.11 -21.00
CA ILE A 10 23.83 -1.05 -20.15
C ILE A 10 23.14 -0.33 -18.97
N ILE A 11 23.40 0.96 -18.74
CA ILE A 11 22.94 1.68 -17.53
C ILE A 11 21.54 2.35 -17.73
N LEU A 12 20.93 2.30 -18.91
CA LEU A 12 19.77 3.17 -19.24
C LEU A 12 18.41 2.50 -19.45
N SER A 13 18.23 1.22 -19.10
CA SER A 13 16.95 0.53 -19.38
C SER A 13 16.38 -0.33 -18.25
N SER A 14 16.82 -0.12 -17.01
CA SER A 14 16.07 -0.59 -15.83
C SER A 14 15.02 0.43 -15.38
N CYS A 15 14.26 0.98 -16.34
CA CYS A 15 12.94 1.55 -16.03
C CYS A 15 12.02 0.34 -15.80
N THR A 16 12.07 -0.24 -14.60
CA THR A 16 11.16 -1.32 -14.24
C THR A 16 9.74 -0.79 -14.35
N GLU A 17 9.01 -1.25 -15.36
CA GLU A 17 7.60 -0.88 -15.54
C GLU A 17 6.84 -1.14 -14.25
N GLN A 18 6.20 -0.10 -13.74
CA GLN A 18 5.39 -0.18 -12.55
C GLN A 18 4.24 -1.17 -12.77
N ASN A 19 4.11 -2.13 -11.86
CA ASN A 19 3.08 -3.16 -11.93
C ASN A 19 1.67 -2.53 -11.99
N PRO A 20 0.72 -3.07 -12.78
CA PRO A 20 -0.66 -2.59 -12.81
C PRO A 20 -1.31 -2.47 -11.43
N PHE A 21 -1.04 -3.41 -10.51
CA PHE A 21 -1.51 -3.34 -9.13
C PHE A 21 -0.97 -2.13 -8.38
N GLU A 22 0.33 -1.84 -8.51
CA GLU A 22 0.97 -0.68 -7.86
C GLU A 22 0.33 0.62 -8.35
N LYS A 23 0.00 0.73 -9.65
CA LYS A 23 -0.72 1.88 -10.20
C LYS A 23 -2.10 2.08 -9.58
N TYR A 24 -2.78 0.99 -9.21
CA TYR A 24 -4.06 1.08 -8.51
C TYR A 24 -3.90 1.44 -7.04
N LEU A 25 -2.89 0.86 -6.38
CA LEU A 25 -2.63 1.07 -4.95
C LEU A 25 -2.18 2.51 -4.66
N ILE A 26 -1.29 3.05 -5.49
CA ILE A 26 -0.74 4.39 -5.29
C ILE A 26 -1.86 5.43 -5.37
N ASN A 27 -1.90 6.25 -4.33
CA ASN A 27 -2.82 7.36 -4.22
C ASN A 27 -2.44 8.45 -5.21
N LYS A 28 -3.44 8.93 -5.94
CA LYS A 28 -3.38 10.22 -6.63
C LYS A 28 -3.70 11.32 -5.62
N ASP A 29 -3.36 12.56 -5.96
CA ASP A 29 -3.73 13.74 -5.14
C ASP A 29 -5.19 13.62 -4.68
N ASP A 30 -5.40 13.91 -3.39
CA ASP A 30 -6.71 13.87 -2.72
C ASP A 30 -7.36 12.49 -2.54
N THR A 31 -6.63 11.38 -2.67
CA THR A 31 -7.17 10.04 -2.35
C THR A 31 -6.59 9.44 -1.08
N PHE A 32 -7.36 8.59 -0.40
CA PHE A 32 -6.91 7.75 0.72
C PHE A 32 -7.62 6.40 0.70
N TRP A 33 -7.03 5.41 1.35
CA TRP A 33 -7.63 4.09 1.51
C TRP A 33 -8.21 3.93 2.90
N VAL A 34 -9.44 3.46 3.00
CA VAL A 34 -10.10 3.05 4.23
C VAL A 34 -9.83 1.57 4.46
N GLU A 35 -9.28 1.23 5.63
CA GLU A 35 -9.00 -0.15 6.02
C GLU A 35 -10.19 -0.72 6.81
N LYS A 36 -10.78 -1.82 6.31
CA LYS A 36 -11.78 -2.58 7.06
C LYS A 36 -11.33 -4.02 7.23
N MET A 37 -11.56 -4.56 8.42
CA MET A 37 -11.25 -5.95 8.78
C MET A 37 -12.56 -6.70 8.97
N MET A 38 -12.61 -7.95 8.52
CA MET A 38 -13.75 -8.82 8.71
C MET A 38 -13.84 -9.27 10.18
N ASP A 39 -14.99 -9.04 10.80
CA ASP A 39 -15.27 -9.48 12.16
C ASP A 39 -15.78 -10.93 12.22
N SER A 40 -16.05 -11.43 13.43
CA SER A 40 -16.56 -12.79 13.65
C SER A 40 -17.95 -13.06 13.07
N THR A 41 -18.66 -12.02 12.63
CA THR A 41 -19.98 -12.11 11.99
C THR A 41 -19.90 -12.05 10.47
N ALA A 42 -18.68 -12.13 9.91
CA ALA A 42 -18.39 -12.00 8.48
C ALA A 42 -18.71 -10.62 7.88
N ASN A 43 -18.79 -9.58 8.73
CA ASN A 43 -18.99 -8.20 8.28
C ASN A 43 -17.67 -7.43 8.29
N TYR A 44 -17.44 -6.60 7.28
CA TYR A 44 -16.29 -5.70 7.25
C TYR A 44 -16.53 -4.48 8.13
N LYS A 45 -15.72 -4.34 9.17
CA LYS A 45 -15.81 -3.25 10.13
C LYS A 45 -14.64 -2.29 9.98
N TYR A 46 -14.94 -1.00 10.03
CA TYR A 46 -13.95 0.07 10.08
C TYR A 46 -13.41 0.24 11.50
N TYR A 47 -12.09 0.38 11.63
CA TYR A 47 -11.39 0.50 12.92
C TYR A 47 -10.55 1.78 13.01
N ASN A 48 -11.05 2.88 12.45
CA ASN A 48 -10.40 4.19 12.50
C ASN A 48 -9.01 4.23 11.84
N ARG A 49 -8.78 3.35 10.86
CA ARG A 49 -7.51 3.20 10.13
C ARG A 49 -7.68 3.52 8.67
N GLN A 50 -6.84 4.41 8.18
CA GLN A 50 -6.75 4.78 6.78
C GLN A 50 -5.28 4.81 6.38
N SER A 51 -4.99 4.66 5.09
CA SER A 51 -3.64 4.66 4.57
C SER A 51 -3.53 5.46 3.27
N VAL A 52 -2.37 6.09 3.07
CA VAL A 52 -2.00 6.74 1.80
C VAL A 52 -0.71 6.09 1.31
N PHE A 53 -0.79 5.36 0.20
CA PHE A 53 0.34 4.74 -0.49
C PHE A 53 0.89 5.71 -1.52
N LEU A 54 2.14 6.12 -1.37
CA LEU A 54 2.80 7.09 -2.23
C LEU A 54 3.69 6.40 -3.28
N SER A 55 3.94 7.10 -4.38
CA SER A 55 4.74 6.60 -5.51
C SER A 55 6.23 6.39 -5.20
N ASP A 56 6.72 6.98 -4.10
CA ASP A 56 8.06 6.78 -3.56
C ASP A 56 8.17 5.51 -2.69
N TYR A 57 7.17 4.61 -2.78
CA TYR A 57 7.03 3.39 -1.98
C TYR A 57 6.93 3.65 -0.47
N THR A 58 6.53 4.86 -0.08
CA THR A 58 6.18 5.18 1.31
C THR A 58 4.69 5.09 1.56
N ILE A 59 4.32 4.80 2.81
CA ILE A 59 2.94 4.72 3.29
C ILE A 59 2.77 5.68 4.47
N GLU A 60 1.71 6.48 4.44
CA GLU A 60 1.25 7.28 5.56
C GLU A 60 0.06 6.60 6.23
N SER A 61 0.18 6.24 7.50
CA SER A 61 -0.94 5.76 8.30
C SER A 61 -1.72 6.94 8.88
N LEU A 62 -3.03 6.95 8.69
CA LEU A 62 -3.94 7.97 9.16
C LEU A 62 -4.94 7.38 10.15
N SER A 63 -5.46 8.23 11.05
CA SER A 63 -6.58 7.90 11.91
C SER A 63 -7.74 8.86 11.72
N SER A 64 -8.95 8.32 11.59
CA SER A 64 -10.18 9.10 11.50
C SER A 64 -11.29 8.38 12.26
N VAL A 65 -12.18 9.12 12.91
CA VAL A 65 -13.44 8.58 13.46
C VAL A 65 -14.55 8.50 12.42
N ASP A 66 -14.37 9.19 11.29
CA ASP A 66 -15.29 9.23 10.15
C ASP A 66 -14.59 8.61 8.95
N GLU A 67 -15.07 7.44 8.49
CA GLU A 67 -14.45 6.72 7.38
C GLU A 67 -14.48 7.51 6.06
N ASN A 68 -15.40 8.46 5.92
CA ASN A 68 -15.58 9.26 4.70
C ASN A 68 -14.72 10.52 4.68
N LYS A 69 -14.04 10.85 5.78
CA LYS A 69 -13.14 12.01 5.86
C LYS A 69 -11.72 11.55 6.06
N LYS A 70 -10.79 12.23 5.37
CA LYS A 70 -9.37 11.98 5.51
C LYS A 70 -8.95 12.26 6.95
N GLY A 71 -8.34 11.26 7.57
CA GLY A 71 -7.85 11.33 8.92
C GLY A 71 -6.61 12.20 9.10
N PHE A 72 -6.18 12.33 10.35
CA PHE A 72 -4.90 12.92 10.69
C PHE A 72 -3.79 11.87 10.65
N ARG A 73 -2.58 12.29 10.31
CA ARG A 73 -1.40 11.42 10.33
C ARG A 73 -1.19 10.86 11.73
N GLN A 74 -1.04 9.54 11.82
CA GLN A 74 -0.64 8.91 13.07
C GLN A 74 0.81 9.29 13.36
N VAL A 75 1.05 9.90 14.51
CA VAL A 75 2.41 10.15 15.00
C VAL A 75 2.89 8.86 15.62
N THR A 76 3.72 8.11 14.90
CA THR A 76 4.39 6.96 15.47
C THR A 76 5.70 7.41 16.13
N PRO A 77 5.94 7.11 17.41
CA PRO A 77 7.23 7.35 18.04
C PRO A 77 8.25 6.33 17.50
N ILE A 78 8.85 6.62 16.36
CA ILE A 78 10.01 5.90 15.84
C ILE A 78 11.12 6.92 15.61
N GLU A 79 12.27 6.73 16.26
CA GLU A 79 13.50 7.45 15.90
C GLU A 79 13.81 7.16 14.43
N GLY A 80 13.77 8.19 13.56
CA GLY A 80 14.18 8.07 12.16
C GLY A 80 13.14 8.42 11.08
N GLY A 81 11.93 8.86 11.44
CA GLY A 81 11.02 9.54 10.50
C GLY A 81 9.64 8.91 10.31
N VAL A 82 8.69 9.75 9.91
CA VAL A 82 7.23 9.52 9.87
C VAL A 82 6.79 8.64 8.70
N LYS A 83 7.69 8.31 7.77
CA LYS A 83 7.34 7.62 6.52
C LYS A 83 7.72 6.14 6.58
N GLN A 84 6.69 5.32 6.63
CA GLN A 84 6.79 3.87 6.57
C GLN A 84 6.96 3.41 5.11
N LYS A 85 7.47 2.20 4.86
CA LYS A 85 7.64 1.67 3.50
C LYS A 85 6.59 0.60 3.18
N TRP A 86 6.24 0.47 1.90
CA TRP A 86 5.48 -0.66 1.39
C TRP A 86 6.16 -1.26 0.15
N ASN A 87 5.86 -2.53 -0.14
CA ASN A 87 6.36 -3.23 -1.33
C ASN A 87 5.33 -4.26 -1.80
N PHE A 88 5.24 -4.48 -3.11
CA PHE A 88 4.40 -5.52 -3.70
C PHE A 88 5.25 -6.57 -4.41
N ASN A 89 5.16 -7.83 -3.98
CA ASN A 89 5.77 -8.95 -4.68
C ASN A 89 4.74 -9.56 -5.64
N LYS A 90 4.92 -9.29 -6.93
CA LYS A 90 4.04 -9.79 -8.00
C LYS A 90 4.02 -11.32 -8.14
N ASN A 91 5.11 -12.01 -7.81
CA ASN A 91 5.22 -13.45 -8.01
C ASN A 91 4.31 -14.22 -7.04
N ASP A 92 4.13 -13.66 -5.84
CA ASP A 92 3.29 -14.23 -4.79
C ASP A 92 2.06 -13.35 -4.49
N SER A 93 1.79 -12.30 -5.28
CA SER A 93 0.70 -11.36 -5.03
C SER A 93 0.63 -10.89 -3.57
N THR A 94 1.78 -10.58 -2.96
CA THR A 94 1.86 -10.18 -1.55
C THR A 94 2.21 -8.70 -1.42
N LEU A 95 1.39 -7.96 -0.69
CA LEU A 95 1.66 -6.60 -0.26
C LEU A 95 2.27 -6.66 1.13
N THR A 96 3.48 -6.13 1.28
CA THR A 96 4.13 -5.95 2.58
C THR A 96 4.09 -4.48 2.94
N THR A 97 3.54 -4.15 4.11
CA THR A 97 3.61 -2.81 4.69
C THR A 97 4.68 -2.80 5.79
N SER A 98 4.97 -1.61 6.32
CA SER A 98 5.68 -1.42 7.59
C SER A 98 5.17 -2.36 8.69
N TYR A 99 6.06 -2.67 9.64
CA TYR A 99 5.86 -3.67 10.71
C TYR A 99 5.81 -5.13 10.23
N ARG A 100 6.27 -5.40 9.00
CA ARG A 100 6.26 -6.74 8.40
C ARG A 100 4.86 -7.33 8.36
N THR A 101 3.82 -6.49 8.32
CA THR A 101 2.47 -6.96 8.04
C THR A 101 2.42 -7.35 6.58
N ILE A 102 2.08 -8.61 6.31
CA ILE A 102 2.03 -9.16 4.96
C ILE A 102 0.57 -9.50 4.65
N PHE A 103 0.13 -9.05 3.49
CA PHE A 103 -1.20 -9.30 2.95
C PHE A 103 -1.07 -10.08 1.66
N LYS A 104 -1.77 -11.21 1.55
CA LYS A 104 -2.00 -11.90 0.29
C LYS A 104 -3.17 -11.23 -0.42
N ILE A 105 -2.93 -10.67 -1.60
CA ILE A 105 -3.98 -10.05 -2.41
C ILE A 105 -4.83 -11.14 -3.06
N LYS A 106 -6.14 -11.11 -2.80
CA LYS A 106 -7.11 -12.07 -3.34
C LYS A 106 -7.74 -11.56 -4.64
N LYS A 107 -8.16 -10.30 -4.65
CA LYS A 107 -8.83 -9.62 -5.78
C LYS A 107 -8.67 -8.12 -5.62
N TYR A 108 -8.60 -7.37 -6.72
CA TYR A 108 -8.60 -5.91 -6.67
C TYR A 108 -9.31 -5.30 -7.89
N SER A 109 -9.76 -4.06 -7.72
CA SER A 109 -10.30 -3.14 -8.71
C SER A 109 -9.64 -1.76 -8.52
N ASN A 110 -10.12 -0.74 -9.24
CA ASN A 110 -9.61 0.62 -9.12
C ASN A 110 -9.85 1.24 -7.74
N ASP A 111 -10.89 0.79 -7.04
CA ASP A 111 -11.40 1.37 -5.80
C ASP A 111 -11.41 0.39 -4.62
N THR A 112 -11.19 -0.91 -4.85
CA THR A 112 -11.36 -1.93 -3.83
C THR A 112 -10.24 -2.96 -3.91
N ILE A 113 -9.63 -3.31 -2.78
CA ILE A 113 -8.63 -4.38 -2.70
C ILE A 113 -9.06 -5.36 -1.61
N TYR A 114 -9.33 -6.61 -1.99
CA TYR A 114 -9.58 -7.71 -1.08
C TYR A 114 -8.28 -8.45 -0.80
N MET A 115 -7.98 -8.63 0.48
CA MET A 115 -6.72 -9.23 0.89
C MET A 115 -6.89 -10.02 2.19
N LYS A 116 -5.94 -10.90 2.45
CA LYS A 116 -5.87 -11.68 3.68
C LYS A 116 -4.54 -11.42 4.36
N MET A 117 -4.59 -11.04 5.63
CA MET A 117 -3.38 -10.92 6.43
C MET A 117 -2.78 -12.32 6.62
N THR A 118 -1.48 -12.46 6.32
CA THR A 118 -0.75 -13.73 6.47
C THR A 118 0.17 -13.72 7.70
N THR A 119 0.34 -12.56 8.31
CA THR A 119 1.14 -12.34 9.50
C THR A 119 0.24 -12.13 10.71
N GLY A 120 0.29 -13.03 11.70
CA GLY A 120 -0.54 -12.92 12.90
C GLY A 120 -1.89 -13.61 12.71
N LYS A 121 -2.98 -12.94 13.09
CA LYS A 121 -4.33 -13.49 12.92
C LYS A 121 -4.67 -13.45 11.43
N ASN A 122 -4.97 -14.63 10.87
CA ASN A 122 -5.25 -14.85 9.44
C ASN A 122 -6.61 -14.25 9.00
N GLU A 123 -6.79 -12.96 9.24
CA GLU A 123 -8.03 -12.21 9.07
C GLU A 123 -8.15 -11.66 7.63
N ASP A 124 -9.39 -11.52 7.18
CA ASP A 124 -9.70 -10.94 5.88
C ASP A 124 -9.86 -9.42 6.00
N PHE A 125 -9.32 -8.71 5.03
CA PHE A 125 -9.28 -7.26 4.96
C PHE A 125 -9.79 -6.77 3.61
N ILE A 126 -10.32 -5.56 3.63
CA ILE A 126 -10.65 -4.80 2.43
C ILE A 126 -10.09 -3.39 2.55
N LEU A 127 -9.47 -2.90 1.48
CA LEU A 127 -9.17 -1.48 1.30
C LEU A 127 -10.23 -0.90 0.36
N ILE A 128 -10.81 0.23 0.74
CA ILE A 128 -11.76 0.97 -0.10
C ILE A 128 -11.18 2.36 -0.35
N LYS A 129 -11.05 2.76 -1.62
CA LYS A 129 -10.50 4.05 -2.02
C LYS A 129 -11.55 5.13 -1.89
N HIS A 130 -11.21 6.21 -1.21
CA HIS A 130 -12.02 7.41 -1.11
C HIS A 130 -11.29 8.60 -1.75
N ILE A 131 -12.08 9.51 -2.30
CA ILE A 131 -11.62 10.80 -2.81
C ILE A 131 -12.05 11.85 -1.78
N GLN A 132 -11.11 12.67 -1.34
CA GLN A 132 -11.36 13.81 -0.47
C GLN A 132 -12.23 14.82 -1.26
N GLN A 133 -13.44 15.05 -0.75
CA GLN A 133 -14.36 16.07 -1.25
C GLN A 133 -14.05 17.43 -0.64
#